data_AF-A0A2H3JSZ6-F1
#
_entry.id   AF-A0A2H3JSZ6-F1
#
_cell.length_a   1.000
_cell.length_b   1.000
_cell.length_c   1.000
_cell.angle_alpha   90.00
_cell.angle_beta   90.00
_cell.angle_gamma   90.00
#
_symmetry.space_group_name_H-M   'P 1'
#
loop_
_entity.id
_entity.type
_entity.pdbx_description
1 polymer ?
#
loop_
_entity_poly.entity_id
_entity_poly.type
_entity_poly.pdbx_seq_one_letter_code
_entity_poly.pdbx_strand_id
1 'polypeptide(L)'
;MTKEEVVSLFRRHDRWWKELQNMESITWSQIPWPTLRVPRIIEDLSTSAIDAYVQSPHYPDDGSKSARDRIKAQIRKWHPDRFDNLILRKVIEEDRERVQEAAGTVVRDLNELLNRRSKADALFGG
;
A
#
# COMPACT_ATOMS: atom_id res chain seq x y z
N MET A 1 -0.58 13.21 -13.66
CA MET A 1 -1.69 12.26 -13.45
C MET A 1 -2.94 13.08 -13.19
N THR A 2 -4.00 12.88 -13.98
CA THR A 2 -5.28 13.56 -13.75
C THR A 2 -6.07 12.85 -12.64
N LYS A 3 -7.11 13.51 -12.12
CA LYS A 3 -8.03 12.92 -11.13
C LYS A 3 -8.56 11.55 -11.57
N GLU A 4 -8.97 11.46 -12.83
CA GLU A 4 -9.55 10.25 -13.42
C GLU A 4 -8.54 9.09 -13.49
N GLU A 5 -7.29 9.38 -13.82
CA GLU A 5 -6.20 8.40 -13.84
C GLU A 5 -5.94 7.82 -12.46
N VAL A 6 -5.93 8.66 -11.42
CA VAL A 6 -5.70 8.22 -10.05
C VAL A 6 -6.86 7.37 -9.53
N VAL A 7 -8.12 7.80 -9.75
CA VAL A 7 -9.30 7.02 -9.37
C VAL A 7 -9.32 5.67 -10.09
N SER A 8 -9.00 5.65 -11.37
CA SER A 8 -8.92 4.43 -12.18
C SER A 8 -7.82 3.50 -11.69
N LEU A 9 -6.67 4.05 -11.27
CA LEU A 9 -5.58 3.31 -10.65
C LEU A 9 -6.01 2.64 -9.34
N PHE A 10 -6.65 3.38 -8.43
CA PHE A 10 -7.16 2.80 -7.17
C PHE A 10 -8.18 1.69 -7.41
N ARG A 11 -9.13 1.91 -8.33
CA ARG A 11 -10.12 0.88 -8.70
C ARG A 11 -9.45 -0.35 -9.30
N ARG A 12 -8.41 -0.15 -10.12
CA ARG A 12 -7.62 -1.24 -10.68
C ARG A 12 -6.87 -1.98 -9.59
N HIS A 13 -6.22 -1.29 -8.66
CA HIS A 13 -5.54 -1.90 -7.51
C HIS A 13 -6.50 -2.71 -6.63
N ASP A 14 -7.71 -2.20 -6.36
CA ASP A 14 -8.69 -2.94 -5.56
C ASP A 14 -9.17 -4.22 -6.26
N ARG A 15 -9.51 -4.12 -7.55
CA ARG A 15 -9.86 -5.29 -8.36
C ARG A 15 -8.72 -6.28 -8.41
N TRP A 16 -7.52 -5.80 -8.74
CA TRP A 16 -6.35 -6.67 -8.87
C TRP A 16 -6.02 -7.37 -7.56
N TRP A 17 -6.14 -6.70 -6.41
CA TRP A 17 -5.96 -7.32 -5.11
C TRP A 17 -6.92 -8.49 -4.85
N LYS A 18 -8.17 -8.38 -5.31
CA LYS A 18 -9.15 -9.47 -5.22
C LYS A 18 -8.82 -10.61 -6.17
N GLU A 19 -8.34 -10.30 -7.37
CA GLU A 19 -7.90 -11.29 -8.35
C GLU A 19 -6.67 -12.07 -7.86
N LEU A 20 -5.70 -11.40 -7.23
CA LEU A 20 -4.52 -12.05 -6.65
C LEU A 20 -4.89 -13.16 -5.66
N GLN A 21 -5.97 -12.97 -4.89
CA GLN A 21 -6.47 -13.98 -3.95
C GLN A 21 -7.02 -15.24 -4.64
N ASN A 22 -7.22 -15.21 -5.96
CA ASN A 22 -7.66 -16.35 -6.76
C ASN A 22 -6.55 -16.90 -7.68
N MET A 23 -5.43 -16.17 -7.85
CA MET A 23 -4.29 -16.63 -8.64
C MET A 23 -3.53 -17.77 -7.93
N GLU A 24 -2.92 -18.64 -8.72
CA GLU A 24 -2.07 -19.74 -8.23
C GLU A 24 -0.60 -19.34 -8.13
N SER A 25 -0.14 -18.44 -9.00
CA SER A 25 1.21 -17.88 -8.99
C SER A 25 1.17 -16.36 -9.13
N ILE A 26 1.86 -15.67 -8.23
CA ILE A 26 1.94 -14.21 -8.19
C ILE A 26 3.42 -13.81 -8.30
N THR A 27 3.67 -12.81 -9.14
CA THR A 27 5.01 -12.20 -9.28
C THR A 27 5.04 -10.81 -8.67
N TRP A 28 6.24 -10.31 -8.40
CA TRP A 28 6.45 -8.97 -7.84
C TRP A 28 5.68 -7.86 -8.60
N SER A 29 5.67 -7.92 -9.93
CA SER A 29 5.06 -6.89 -10.80
C SER A 29 3.53 -6.95 -10.83
N GLN A 30 2.94 -8.08 -10.42
CA GLN A 30 1.48 -8.24 -10.33
C GLN A 30 0.91 -7.72 -9.02
N ILE A 31 1.75 -7.48 -8.02
CA ILE A 31 1.32 -6.97 -6.73
C ILE A 31 0.99 -5.48 -6.87
N PRO A 32 -0.23 -5.03 -6.51
CA PRO A 32 -0.61 -3.63 -6.59
C PRO A 32 -0.06 -2.88 -5.38
N TRP A 33 1.24 -2.62 -5.41
CA TRP A 33 1.97 -1.86 -4.40
C TRP A 33 1.27 -0.51 -4.10
N PRO A 34 1.35 0.01 -2.86
CA PRO A 34 0.67 1.24 -2.48
C PRO A 34 1.48 2.46 -2.94
N THR A 35 1.79 2.51 -4.24
CA THR A 35 2.60 3.51 -4.91
C THR A 35 1.93 3.88 -6.23
N LEU A 36 2.16 5.11 -6.71
CA LEU A 36 1.60 5.57 -7.99
C LEU A 36 2.25 4.89 -9.20
N ARG A 37 3.44 4.32 -9.01
CA ARG A 37 4.20 3.56 -10.01
C ARG A 37 4.53 2.20 -9.44
N VAL A 38 4.50 1.17 -10.29
CA VAL A 38 4.89 -0.17 -9.90
C VAL A 38 6.39 -0.15 -9.60
N PRO A 39 6.81 -0.36 -8.34
CA PRO A 39 8.22 -0.36 -7.98
C PRO A 39 8.90 -1.52 -8.70
N ARG A 40 10.14 -1.34 -9.13
CA ARG A 40 10.94 -2.46 -9.66
C ARG A 40 11.74 -3.14 -8.57
N ILE A 41 12.14 -2.41 -7.54
CA ILE A 41 13.00 -2.84 -6.43
C ILE A 41 12.41 -2.36 -5.11
N ILE A 42 12.86 -2.97 -4.01
CA ILE A 42 12.41 -2.65 -2.65
C ILE A 42 12.74 -1.19 -2.30
N GLU A 43 13.87 -0.67 -2.77
CA GLU A 43 14.29 0.73 -2.54
C GLU A 43 13.33 1.76 -3.17
N ASP A 44 12.58 1.37 -4.21
CA ASP A 44 11.57 2.24 -4.84
C ASP A 44 10.33 2.41 -3.94
N LEU A 45 10.10 1.47 -3.01
CA LEU A 45 9.09 1.57 -1.94
C LEU A 45 9.59 2.47 -0.82
N SER A 46 9.84 3.73 -1.15
CA SER A 46 10.20 4.74 -0.16
C SER A 46 8.97 5.30 0.55
N THR A 47 9.15 5.77 1.79
CA THR A 47 8.11 6.46 2.57
C THR A 47 7.40 7.54 1.76
N SER A 48 8.13 8.33 0.98
CA SER A 48 7.60 9.40 0.13
C SER A 48 6.69 8.91 -0.99
N ALA A 49 7.00 7.74 -1.59
CA ALA A 49 6.18 7.17 -2.66
C ALA A 49 4.85 6.64 -2.12
N ILE A 50 4.91 6.00 -0.95
CA ILE A 50 3.73 5.51 -0.22
C ILE A 50 2.90 6.68 0.29
N ASP A 51 3.55 7.70 0.83
CA ASP A 51 2.92 8.94 1.29
C ASP A 51 2.15 9.62 0.16
N ALA A 52 2.77 9.79 -1.02
CA ALA A 52 2.10 10.34 -2.20
C ALA A 52 0.86 9.53 -2.64
N TYR A 53 0.88 8.21 -2.45
CA TYR A 53 -0.26 7.35 -2.73
C TYR A 53 -1.39 7.51 -1.70
N VAL A 54 -1.09 7.48 -0.40
CA VAL A 54 -2.12 7.60 0.67
C VAL A 54 -2.67 9.02 0.81
N GLN A 55 -1.84 10.04 0.54
CA GLN A 55 -2.22 11.45 0.51
C GLN A 55 -2.95 11.85 -0.77
N SER A 56 -3.09 10.94 -1.74
CA SER A 56 -3.71 11.29 -3.00
C SER A 56 -5.14 11.80 -2.77
N PRO A 57 -5.48 13.03 -3.21
CA PRO A 57 -6.79 13.63 -2.97
C PRO A 57 -7.91 12.92 -3.74
N HIS A 58 -7.53 12.01 -4.63
CA HIS A 58 -8.41 11.22 -5.48
C HIS A 58 -8.56 9.77 -5.00
N TYR A 59 -8.15 9.48 -3.77
CA TYR A 59 -8.46 8.21 -3.13
C TYR A 59 -9.99 7.98 -3.20
N PRO A 60 -10.47 6.78 -3.55
CA PRO A 60 -11.89 6.49 -3.79
C PRO A 60 -12.77 6.56 -2.53
N ASP A 61 -12.22 7.07 -1.43
CA ASP A 61 -12.96 7.36 -0.22
C ASP A 61 -13.45 8.80 -0.35
N ASP A 62 -14.76 8.98 -0.36
CA ASP A 62 -15.57 10.17 -0.70
C ASP A 62 -15.28 11.41 0.18
N GLY A 63 -14.01 11.75 0.41
CA GLY A 63 -13.57 12.75 1.38
C GLY A 63 -13.75 12.36 2.85
N SER A 64 -14.41 11.24 3.16
CA SER A 64 -14.81 10.88 4.53
C SER A 64 -13.65 10.43 5.43
N LYS A 65 -12.65 9.74 4.88
CA LYS A 65 -11.49 9.25 5.63
C LYS A 65 -10.32 10.22 5.53
N SER A 66 -9.91 10.72 6.69
CA SER A 66 -8.63 11.39 6.88
C SER A 66 -7.46 10.52 6.43
N ALA A 67 -6.37 11.16 6.00
CA ALA A 67 -5.13 10.48 5.60
C ALA A 67 -4.66 9.44 6.64
N ARG A 68 -4.84 9.74 7.94
CA ARG A 68 -4.59 8.82 9.06
C ARG A 68 -5.36 7.50 8.95
N ASP A 69 -6.66 7.56 8.65
CA ASP A 69 -7.50 6.36 8.55
C ASP A 69 -7.16 5.55 7.31
N ARG A 70 -6.83 6.23 6.19
CA ARG A 70 -6.32 5.60 4.97
C ARG A 70 -5.03 4.82 5.24
N ILE A 71 -4.08 5.43 5.96
CA ILE A 71 -2.83 4.77 6.35
C ILE A 71 -3.12 3.53 7.21
N LYS A 72 -3.97 3.65 8.24
CA LYS A 72 -4.37 2.50 9.08
C LYS A 72 -5.00 1.37 8.27
N ALA A 73 -5.86 1.70 7.30
CA ALA A 73 -6.48 0.73 6.42
C ALA A 73 -5.43 0.01 5.56
N GLN A 74 -4.44 0.74 5.02
CA GLN A 74 -3.32 0.16 4.28
C GLN A 74 -2.45 -0.73 5.18
N ILE A 75 -2.10 -0.30 6.40
CA ILE A 75 -1.34 -1.12 7.36
C ILE A 75 -2.06 -2.46 7.60
N ARG A 76 -3.37 -2.43 7.83
CA ARG A 76 -4.17 -3.66 8.04
C ARG A 76 -4.28 -4.55 6.81
N LYS A 77 -4.06 -4.00 5.61
CA LYS A 77 -4.11 -4.71 4.33
C LYS A 77 -2.76 -5.35 3.99
N TRP A 78 -1.68 -4.62 4.25
CA TRP A 78 -0.29 -5.04 4.04
C TRP A 78 0.34 -5.77 5.23
N HIS A 79 -0.38 -5.84 6.36
CA HIS A 79 0.10 -6.50 7.56
C HIS A 79 0.60 -7.91 7.23
N PRO A 80 1.79 -8.32 7.72
CA PRO A 80 2.38 -9.62 7.39
C PRO A 80 1.38 -10.74 7.66
N ASP A 81 0.64 -10.70 8.77
CA ASP A 81 -0.39 -11.71 9.07
C ASP A 81 -1.39 -11.94 7.91
N ARG A 82 -1.91 -10.88 7.27
CA ARG A 82 -2.85 -11.02 6.16
C ARG A 82 -2.16 -11.19 4.83
N PHE A 83 -1.11 -10.44 4.58
CA PHE A 83 -0.41 -10.46 3.30
C PHE A 83 0.32 -11.78 3.09
N ASP A 84 0.96 -12.32 4.13
CA ASP A 84 1.69 -13.58 4.08
C ASP A 84 0.75 -14.76 3.79
N ASN A 85 -0.36 -14.81 4.53
CA ASN A 85 -1.39 -15.84 4.40
C ASN A 85 -2.22 -15.75 3.11
N LEU A 86 -2.42 -14.57 2.53
CA LEU A 86 -3.28 -14.42 1.34
C LEU A 86 -2.48 -14.34 0.04
N ILE A 87 -1.36 -13.61 0.05
CA ILE A 87 -0.59 -13.27 -1.13
C ILE A 87 0.75 -14.01 -1.14
N LEU A 88 1.56 -13.89 -0.09
CA LEU A 88 2.94 -14.42 -0.09
C LEU A 88 3.00 -15.93 -0.33
N ARG A 89 2.07 -16.69 0.25
CA ARG A 89 1.98 -18.15 0.02
C ARG A 89 1.75 -18.55 -1.45
N LYS A 90 1.34 -17.61 -2.32
CA LYS A 90 1.11 -17.78 -3.76
C LYS A 90 2.20 -17.11 -4.60
N VAL A 91 3.09 -16.35 -3.98
CA VAL A 91 4.20 -15.71 -4.68
C VAL A 91 5.20 -16.80 -5.05
N ILE A 92 5.72 -16.74 -6.27
CA ILE A 92 6.76 -17.67 -6.72
C ILE A 92 7.98 -17.58 -5.80
N GLU A 93 8.67 -18.70 -5.57
CA GLU A 93 9.79 -18.75 -4.61
C GLU A 93 10.88 -17.71 -4.91
N GLU A 94 11.14 -17.44 -6.19
CA GLU A 94 12.13 -16.46 -6.67
C GLU A 94 11.81 -15.02 -6.21
N ASP A 95 10.53 -14.64 -6.17
CA ASP A 95 10.09 -13.30 -5.74
C ASP A 95 9.68 -13.28 -4.27
N ARG A 96 9.51 -14.45 -3.62
CA ARG A 96 8.90 -14.55 -2.29
C ARG A 96 9.66 -13.76 -1.24
N GLU A 97 10.96 -13.98 -1.12
CA GLU A 97 11.79 -13.27 -0.14
C GLU A 97 11.76 -11.75 -0.37
N ARG A 98 11.90 -11.34 -1.63
CA ARG A 98 11.85 -9.95 -2.05
C ARG A 98 10.51 -9.29 -1.71
N VAL A 99 9.39 -9.95 -2.04
CA VAL A 99 8.03 -9.47 -1.79
C VAL A 99 7.74 -9.39 -0.29
N GLN A 100 8.21 -10.37 0.49
CA GLN A 100 8.05 -10.38 1.94
C GLN A 100 8.77 -9.19 2.59
N GLU A 101 10.04 -8.96 2.21
CA GLU A 101 10.82 -7.84 2.71
C GLU A 101 10.15 -6.50 2.34
N ALA A 102 9.72 -6.36 1.09
CA ALA A 102 9.02 -5.18 0.61
C ALA A 102 7.69 -4.91 1.33
N ALA A 103 6.89 -5.94 1.58
CA ALA A 103 5.66 -5.80 2.35
C ALA A 103 5.96 -5.35 3.78
N GLY A 104 7.03 -5.88 4.39
CA GLY A 104 7.53 -5.43 5.70
C GLY A 104 7.92 -3.95 5.70
N THR A 105 8.68 -3.52 4.70
CA THR A 105 9.07 -2.11 4.49
C THR A 105 7.83 -1.22 4.35
N VAL A 106 6.89 -1.58 3.47
CA VAL A 106 5.63 -0.85 3.29
C VAL A 106 4.87 -0.67 4.60
N VAL A 107 4.72 -1.73 5.39
CA VAL A 107 4.03 -1.66 6.70
C VAL A 107 4.79 -0.74 7.65
N ARG A 108 6.11 -0.81 7.67
CA ARG A 108 6.96 0.04 8.52
C ARG A 108 6.85 1.51 8.13
N ASP A 109 6.95 1.82 6.84
CA ASP A 109 6.77 3.18 6.30
C ASP A 109 5.38 3.73 6.60
N LEU A 110 4.34 2.93 6.39
CA LEU A 110 2.98 3.33 6.74
C LEU A 110 2.83 3.60 8.25
N ASN A 111 3.42 2.77 9.11
CA ASN A 111 3.40 3.01 10.56
C ASN A 111 4.17 4.28 10.94
N GLU A 112 5.31 4.54 10.30
CA GLU A 112 6.09 5.75 10.52
C GLU A 112 5.29 6.99 10.10
N LEU A 113 4.66 6.96 8.93
CA LEU A 113 3.76 8.02 8.46
C LEU A 113 2.60 8.24 9.43
N LEU A 114 1.98 7.15 9.92
CA LEU A 114 0.89 7.22 10.89
C LEU A 114 1.34 7.89 12.19
N ASN A 115 2.50 7.48 12.72
CA ASN A 115 3.07 8.01 13.95
C ASN A 115 3.45 9.49 13.80
N ARG A 116 4.10 9.85 12.69
CA ARG A 116 4.44 11.24 12.36
C ARG A 116 3.19 12.12 12.29
N ARG A 117 2.12 11.63 11.66
CA ARG A 117 0.83 12.34 11.62
C ARG A 117 0.18 12.43 13.00
N SER A 118 0.27 11.37 13.81
CA SER A 118 -0.28 11.35 15.16
C SER A 118 0.42 12.34 16.10
N LYS A 119 1.74 12.51 15.97
CA LYS A 119 2.49 13.50 16.73
C LYS A 119 2.22 14.93 16.27
N ALA A 120 2.10 15.16 14.95
CA ALA A 120 1.76 16.48 14.43
C ALA A 120 0.38 16.95 14.91
N ASP A 121 -0.63 16.07 14.86
CA ASP A 121 -1.99 16.36 15.36
C ASP A 121 -1.99 16.73 16.85
N ALA A 122 -1.18 16.03 17.66
CA ALA A 122 -1.03 16.31 19.09
C ALA A 122 -0.22 17.59 19.42
N LEU A 123 0.60 18.09 18.48
CA LEU A 123 1.43 19.29 18.66
C LEU A 123 0.73 20.58 18.20
N PHE A 124 -0.22 20.48 17.27
CA PHE A 124 -0.97 21.62 16.72
C PHE A 124 -2.44 21.64 17.16
N GLY A 125 -2.90 20.63 17.90
CA GLY A 125 -4.22 20.58 18.54
C GLY A 125 -4.13 20.93 20.02
N GLY A 126 -4.13 22.22 20.34
CA GLY A 126 -4.25 22.79 21.68
C GLY A 126 -4.92 24.15 21.62
#